data_AF-A0A7V9RAT6-F1
#
_entry.id   AF-A0A7V9RAT6-F1
#
_cell.length_a   1.000
_cell.length_b   1.000
_cell.length_c   1.000
_cell.angle_alpha   90.00
_cell.angle_beta   90.00
_cell.angle_gamma   90.00
#
_symmetry.space_group_name_H-M   'P 1'
#
loop_
_entity.id
_entity.type
_entity.pdbx_description
1 polymer ?
#
loop_
_entity_poly.entity_id
_entity_poly.type
_entity_poly.pdbx_seq_one_letter_code
_entity_poly.pdbx_strand_id
1 'polypeptide(L)'
;MSFGARLRLGDASRFFAQTGRSLGRVVRPRARADADHARLFELEEEFVAGMGAYAAGGLLSCYDVGLVKGAYENLILFAGPDGSAEWRENAVHRRAAEISPVNYHEIRLHHGMLSARLLDAGTLRLTRTRNLDSSGPDVWRAGRRFSDAH
;
A
#
# COMPACT_ATOMS: atom_id res chain seq x y z
N MET A 1 -5.39 16.41 -12.78
CA MET A 1 -4.64 15.76 -11.69
C MET A 1 -3.26 16.37 -11.62
N SER A 2 -2.89 16.88 -10.45
CA SER A 2 -1.51 17.29 -10.18
C SER A 2 -0.66 16.04 -10.00
N PHE A 3 0.46 15.98 -10.71
CA PHE A 3 1.57 15.11 -10.33
C PHE A 3 2.11 15.59 -8.99
N GLY A 4 2.50 14.67 -8.12
CA GLY A 4 2.98 15.04 -6.80
C GLY A 4 3.02 13.86 -5.85
N ALA A 5 3.77 14.06 -4.78
CA ALA A 5 3.81 13.14 -3.66
C ALA A 5 3.04 13.75 -2.48
N ARG A 6 2.30 12.91 -1.75
CA ARG A 6 1.51 13.33 -0.59
C ARG A 6 1.82 12.41 0.59
N LEU A 7 2.31 12.98 1.68
CA LEU A 7 2.47 12.29 2.96
C LEU A 7 1.22 12.51 3.82
N ARG A 8 0.64 11.41 4.30
CA ARG A 8 -0.50 11.39 5.21
C ARG A 8 -0.10 10.65 6.48
N LEU A 9 -0.43 11.20 7.63
CA LEU A 9 -0.01 10.68 8.93
C LEU A 9 -1.19 10.03 9.64
N GLY A 10 -1.00 8.80 10.10
CA GLY A 10 -1.94 8.12 11.00
C GLY A 10 -1.72 8.57 12.45
N ASP A 11 -0.45 8.65 12.85
CA ASP A 11 -0.01 9.17 14.14
C ASP A 11 1.26 10.01 13.94
N ALA A 12 1.11 11.33 13.95
CA ALA A 12 2.22 12.25 13.74
C ALA A 12 3.29 12.11 14.84
N SER A 13 2.87 12.01 16.10
CA SER A 13 3.76 11.92 17.25
C SER A 13 4.64 10.68 17.17
N ARG A 14 4.04 9.51 16.92
CA ARG A 14 4.78 8.25 16.77
C ARG A 14 5.61 8.21 15.49
N PHE A 15 5.13 8.81 14.40
CA PHE A 15 5.89 8.89 13.16
C PHE A 15 7.22 9.63 13.35
N PHE A 16 7.21 10.80 14.01
CA PHE A 16 8.43 11.56 14.27
C PHE A 16 9.31 10.94 15.38
N ALA A 17 8.70 10.24 16.34
CA ALA A 17 9.41 9.57 17.43
C ALA A 17 9.95 8.17 17.07
N GLN A 18 9.67 7.65 15.87
CA GLN A 18 10.07 6.31 15.46
C GLN A 18 11.60 6.17 15.41
N THR A 19 12.22 5.47 16.35
CA THR A 19 13.68 5.26 16.39
C THR A 19 14.11 3.83 16.04
N GLY A 20 13.14 2.92 15.96
CA GLY A 20 13.35 1.49 15.69
C GLY A 20 12.99 1.05 14.28
N ARG A 21 13.06 -0.28 14.09
CA ARG A 21 12.67 -0.94 12.84
C ARG A 21 11.16 -0.82 12.63
N SER A 22 10.76 -0.36 11.45
CA SER A 22 9.35 -0.29 11.05
C SER A 22 9.08 -1.10 9.80
N LEU A 23 7.85 -1.63 9.69
CA LEU A 23 7.42 -2.34 8.51
C LEU A 23 7.02 -1.33 7.45
N GLY A 24 7.64 -1.41 6.27
CA GLY A 24 7.18 -0.73 5.08
C GLY A 24 6.45 -1.69 4.14
N ARG A 25 5.30 -1.23 3.63
CA ARG A 25 4.60 -1.88 2.52
C ARG A 25 4.52 -0.92 1.35
N VAL A 26 5.12 -1.30 0.22
CA VAL A 26 4.97 -0.57 -1.05
C VAL A 26 3.94 -1.28 -1.91
N VAL A 27 2.90 -0.56 -2.31
CA VAL A 27 1.82 -1.05 -3.18
C VAL A 27 1.99 -0.42 -4.55
N ARG A 28 2.16 -1.23 -5.58
CA ARG A 28 2.29 -0.79 -6.98
C ARG A 28 1.22 -1.45 -7.85
N PRO A 29 0.08 -0.81 -8.04
CA PRO A 29 -0.94 -1.26 -8.98
C PRO A 29 -0.60 -0.86 -10.42
N ARG A 30 -1.00 -1.71 -11.37
CA ARG A 30 -1.08 -1.35 -12.80
C ARG A 30 -2.55 -1.27 -13.20
N ALA A 31 -3.04 -0.04 -13.34
CA ALA A 31 -4.43 0.23 -13.75
C ALA A 31 -4.73 -0.34 -15.15
N ARG A 32 -5.97 -0.78 -15.32
CA ARG A 32 -6.56 -1.04 -16.64
C ARG A 32 -6.95 0.28 -17.30
N ALA A 33 -7.08 0.29 -18.61
CA ALA A 33 -7.47 1.49 -19.36
C ALA A 33 -8.91 1.96 -19.02
N ASP A 34 -9.77 1.03 -18.65
CA ASP A 34 -11.17 1.22 -18.28
C ASP A 34 -11.39 1.20 -16.76
N ALA A 35 -10.32 1.39 -15.97
CA ALA A 35 -10.44 1.44 -14.51
C ALA A 35 -11.41 2.56 -14.07
N ASP A 36 -12.28 2.25 -13.13
CA ASP A 36 -13.16 3.21 -12.47
C ASP A 36 -12.35 4.04 -11.47
N HIS A 37 -11.61 4.99 -12.01
CA HIS A 37 -10.78 5.89 -11.24
C HIS A 37 -11.58 6.70 -10.22
N ALA A 38 -12.82 7.09 -10.53
CA ALA A 38 -13.65 7.84 -9.60
C ALA A 38 -13.91 7.02 -8.33
N ARG A 39 -14.32 5.76 -8.49
CA ARG A 39 -14.57 4.87 -7.36
C ARG A 39 -13.30 4.58 -6.54
N LEU A 40 -12.16 4.45 -7.21
CA LEU A 40 -10.87 4.26 -6.55
C LEU A 40 -10.49 5.48 -5.70
N PHE A 41 -10.74 6.70 -6.17
CA PHE A 41 -10.49 7.92 -5.39
C PHE A 41 -11.42 8.06 -4.21
N GLU A 42 -12.71 7.73 -4.35
CA GLU A 42 -13.64 7.73 -3.21
C GLU A 42 -13.18 6.81 -2.09
N LEU A 43 -12.69 5.61 -2.42
CA LEU A 43 -12.15 4.67 -1.43
C LEU A 43 -10.84 5.18 -0.82
N GLU A 44 -10.00 5.86 -1.61
CA GLU A 44 -8.80 6.51 -1.09
C GLU A 44 -9.15 7.61 -0.10
N GLU A 45 -10.11 8.49 -0.42
CA GLU A 45 -10.56 9.54 0.48
C GLU A 45 -11.17 8.98 1.77
N GLU A 46 -12.00 7.94 1.66
CA GLU A 46 -12.56 7.25 2.82
C GLU A 46 -11.47 6.60 3.69
N PHE A 47 -10.47 5.96 3.06
CA PHE A 47 -9.32 5.40 3.75
C PHE A 47 -8.56 6.48 4.53
N VAL A 48 -8.27 7.61 3.88
CA VAL A 48 -7.54 8.74 4.47
C VAL A 48 -8.30 9.38 5.61
N ALA A 49 -9.61 9.58 5.46
CA ALA A 49 -10.45 10.10 6.54
C ALA A 49 -10.44 9.18 7.78
N GLY A 50 -10.36 7.87 7.57
CA GLY A 50 -10.30 6.86 8.62
C GLY A 50 -8.89 6.62 9.21
N MET A 51 -7.84 7.24 8.67
CA MET A 51 -6.46 6.87 9.01
C MET A 51 -6.10 6.99 10.49
N GLY A 52 -6.68 7.99 11.19
CA GLY A 52 -6.47 8.17 12.62
C GLY A 52 -6.95 6.99 13.47
N ALA A 53 -7.98 6.26 13.02
CA ALA A 53 -8.46 5.07 13.72
C ALA A 53 -7.43 3.92 13.68
N TYR A 54 -6.56 3.87 12.66
CA TYR A 54 -5.53 2.82 12.52
C TYR A 54 -4.24 3.14 13.29
N ALA A 55 -4.13 4.33 13.88
CA ALA A 55 -2.99 4.72 14.71
C ALA A 55 -2.81 3.76 15.91
N ALA A 56 -3.92 3.32 16.51
CA ALA A 56 -3.92 2.36 17.61
C ALA A 56 -3.29 1.02 17.19
N GLY A 57 -3.65 0.52 16.00
CA GLY A 57 -3.04 -0.65 15.37
C GLY A 57 -1.61 -0.43 14.84
N GLY A 58 -1.03 0.76 15.04
CA GLY A 58 0.36 1.07 14.73
C GLY A 58 0.63 1.58 13.32
N LEU A 59 -0.39 2.03 12.58
CA LEU A 59 -0.18 2.77 11.33
C LEU A 59 0.49 4.11 11.64
N LEU A 60 1.65 4.36 11.02
CA LEU A 60 2.38 5.63 11.15
C LEU A 60 2.03 6.60 10.03
N SER A 61 2.11 6.13 8.78
CA SER A 61 1.89 6.99 7.61
C SER A 61 1.46 6.21 6.37
N CYS A 62 0.79 6.91 5.46
CA CYS A 62 0.62 6.52 4.06
C CYS A 62 1.23 7.62 3.19
N TYR A 63 2.17 7.25 2.33
CA TYR A 63 2.84 8.16 1.40
C TYR A 63 2.52 7.75 -0.02
N ASP A 64 1.79 8.59 -0.73
CA ASP A 64 1.29 8.31 -2.07
C ASP A 64 2.06 9.15 -3.08
N VAL A 65 2.61 8.49 -4.10
CA VAL A 65 3.40 9.12 -5.15
C VAL A 65 2.74 8.86 -6.50
N GLY A 66 2.37 9.94 -7.19
CA GLY A 66 2.08 9.87 -8.62
C GLY A 66 3.40 9.90 -9.40
N LEU A 67 3.77 8.80 -10.05
CA LEU A 67 4.99 8.69 -10.84
C LEU A 67 4.80 9.29 -12.24
N VAL A 68 3.74 8.86 -12.93
CA VAL A 68 3.25 9.36 -14.22
C VAL A 68 1.73 9.24 -14.25
N LYS A 69 1.05 9.76 -15.29
CA LYS A 69 -0.42 9.82 -15.32
C LYS A 69 -0.96 8.39 -15.32
N GLY A 70 -1.72 8.02 -14.28
CA GLY A 70 -2.26 6.66 -14.12
C GLY A 70 -1.32 5.65 -13.45
N ALA A 71 -0.10 6.05 -13.04
CA ALA A 71 0.81 5.22 -12.27
C ALA A 71 1.01 5.81 -10.87
N TYR A 72 0.54 5.08 -9.87
CA TYR A 72 0.57 5.48 -8.46
C TYR A 72 1.29 4.41 -7.64
N GLU A 73 2.03 4.84 -6.64
CA GLU A 73 2.61 3.94 -5.65
C GLU A 73 2.35 4.47 -4.24
N ASN A 74 2.05 3.56 -3.32
CA ASN A 74 1.79 3.92 -1.94
C ASN A 74 2.83 3.23 -1.05
N LEU A 75 3.52 3.98 -0.19
CA LEU A 75 4.33 3.47 0.91
C LEU A 75 3.55 3.61 2.22
N ILE A 76 3.26 2.47 2.84
CA ILE A 76 2.52 2.38 4.09
C ILE A 76 3.49 1.94 5.17
N LEU A 77 3.62 2.75 6.23
CA LEU A 77 4.53 2.48 7.34
C LEU A 77 3.76 2.09 8.60
N PHE A 78 4.23 1.02 9.23
CA PHE A 78 3.73 0.57 10.53
C PHE A 78 4.86 0.56 11.57
N ALA A 79 4.53 0.92 12.81
CA ALA A 79 5.47 0.97 13.92
C ALA A 79 6.12 -0.39 14.20
N GLY A 80 5.34 -1.47 14.09
CA GLY A 80 5.79 -2.85 14.35
C GLY A 80 6.00 -3.69 13.09
N PRO A 81 6.80 -4.78 13.18
CA PRO A 81 7.15 -5.64 12.05
C PRO A 81 5.98 -6.46 11.49
N ASP A 82 4.95 -6.72 12.31
CA ASP A 82 3.80 -7.55 11.91
C ASP A 82 2.70 -6.74 11.18
N GLY A 83 2.82 -5.41 11.21
CA GLY A 83 1.77 -4.49 10.77
C GLY A 83 0.52 -4.56 11.67
N SER A 84 -0.57 -3.92 11.22
CA SER A 84 -1.84 -3.95 11.94
C SER A 84 -2.71 -5.13 11.48
N ALA A 85 -3.25 -5.93 12.42
CA ALA A 85 -4.32 -6.89 12.11
C ALA A 85 -5.62 -6.16 11.72
N GLU A 86 -5.93 -5.07 12.42
CA GLU A 86 -7.10 -4.21 12.18
C GLU A 86 -7.08 -3.63 10.75
N TRP A 87 -5.90 -3.35 10.21
CA TRP A 87 -5.75 -2.94 8.81
C TRP A 87 -6.26 -3.99 7.82
N ARG A 88 -6.02 -5.29 8.09
CA ARG A 88 -6.50 -6.37 7.22
C ARG A 88 -8.01 -6.56 7.30
N GLU A 89 -8.58 -6.32 8.48
CA GLU A 89 -10.01 -6.49 8.75
C GLU A 89 -10.84 -5.26 8.38
N ASN A 90 -10.17 -4.14 8.09
CA ASN A 90 -10.80 -2.90 7.75
C ASN A 90 -11.73 -3.01 6.52
N ALA A 91 -12.95 -2.49 6.67
CA ALA A 91 -13.97 -2.56 5.64
C ALA A 91 -13.63 -1.78 4.36
N VAL A 92 -12.88 -0.66 4.45
CA VAL A 92 -12.39 0.09 3.27
C VAL A 92 -11.35 -0.75 2.53
N HIS A 93 -10.38 -1.32 3.25
CA HIS A 93 -9.38 -2.21 2.65
C HIS A 93 -9.99 -3.44 1.99
N ARG A 94 -10.99 -4.05 2.63
CA ARG A 94 -11.73 -5.17 2.04
C ARG A 94 -12.43 -4.79 0.75
N ARG A 95 -13.19 -3.70 0.74
CA ARG A 95 -13.86 -3.19 -0.46
C ARG A 95 -12.86 -2.87 -1.57
N ALA A 96 -11.75 -2.22 -1.23
CA ALA A 96 -10.67 -1.96 -2.18
C ALA A 96 -10.12 -3.25 -2.78
N ALA A 97 -9.86 -4.27 -1.96
CA ALA A 97 -9.39 -5.57 -2.41
C ALA A 97 -10.40 -6.30 -3.32
N GLU A 98 -11.70 -6.19 -3.01
CA GLU A 98 -12.80 -6.80 -3.76
C GLU A 98 -12.96 -6.17 -5.17
N ILE A 99 -12.86 -4.84 -5.30
CA ILE A 99 -12.97 -4.17 -6.61
C ILE A 99 -11.66 -4.15 -7.40
N SER A 100 -10.54 -4.51 -6.77
CA SER A 100 -9.22 -4.40 -7.38
C SER A 100 -9.03 -5.25 -8.66
N PRO A 101 -9.55 -6.50 -8.80
CA PRO A 101 -9.35 -7.31 -10.02
C PRO A 101 -9.95 -6.68 -11.29
N VAL A 102 -11.07 -5.96 -11.15
CA VAL A 102 -11.73 -5.29 -12.29
C VAL A 102 -11.07 -3.96 -12.64
N ASN A 103 -10.23 -3.40 -11.77
CA ASN A 103 -9.57 -2.11 -11.96
C ASN A 103 -8.08 -2.23 -12.30
N TYR A 104 -7.44 -3.33 -11.91
CA TYR A 104 -6.00 -3.52 -12.03
C TYR A 104 -5.67 -4.81 -12.79
N HIS A 105 -4.67 -4.75 -13.66
CA HIS A 105 -4.07 -5.94 -14.28
C HIS A 105 -3.21 -6.71 -13.28
N GLU A 106 -2.50 -5.97 -12.45
CA GLU A 106 -1.56 -6.52 -11.47
C GLU A 106 -1.42 -5.58 -10.29
N ILE A 107 -1.12 -6.15 -9.13
CA ILE A 107 -0.65 -5.43 -7.94
C ILE A 107 0.64 -6.10 -7.47
N ARG A 108 1.67 -5.28 -7.21
CA ARG A 108 2.89 -5.71 -6.54
C ARG A 108 2.87 -5.18 -5.12
N LEU A 109 3.00 -6.08 -4.15
CA LEU A 109 3.07 -5.75 -2.73
C LEU A 109 4.46 -6.07 -2.22
N HIS A 110 5.30 -5.05 -2.09
CA HIS A 110 6.63 -5.20 -1.51
C HIS A 110 6.55 -4.98 0.00
N HIS A 111 7.06 -5.93 0.76
CA HIS A 111 7.26 -5.83 2.20
C HIS A 111 8.73 -5.60 2.44
N GLY A 112 9.03 -4.68 3.35
CA GLY A 112 10.39 -4.36 3.73
C GLY A 112 10.48 -3.84 5.15
N MET A 113 11.71 -3.75 5.62
CA MET A 113 12.03 -3.16 6.90
C MET A 113 12.76 -1.84 6.70
N LEU A 114 12.28 -0.82 7.38
CA LEU A 114 12.93 0.48 7.48
C LEU A 114 13.84 0.44 8.72
N SER A 115 15.15 0.65 8.55
CA SER A 115 16.14 0.52 9.63
C SER A 115 16.36 1.80 10.46
N ALA A 116 15.81 2.93 10.04
CA ALA A 116 15.88 4.23 10.72
C ALA A 116 14.65 5.08 10.39
N ARG A 117 14.62 6.35 10.81
CA ARG A 117 13.52 7.29 10.49
C ARG A 117 13.36 7.49 8.99
N LEU A 118 12.11 7.48 8.50
CA LEU A 118 11.81 7.68 7.08
C LEU A 118 12.35 9.03 6.56
N LEU A 119 12.21 10.08 7.37
CA LEU A 119 12.63 11.44 6.99
C LEU A 119 14.12 11.73 7.24
N ASP A 120 14.89 10.79 7.77
CA ASP A 120 16.34 10.91 7.95
C ASP A 120 17.07 9.98 6.94
N ALA A 121 17.98 9.12 7.42
CA ALA A 121 18.74 8.13 6.63
C ALA A 121 18.03 6.76 6.52
N GLY A 122 16.71 6.73 6.67
CA GLY A 122 15.91 5.51 6.62
C GLY A 122 16.08 4.77 5.31
N THR A 123 16.67 3.57 5.35
CA THR A 123 16.77 2.69 4.18
C THR A 123 15.69 1.62 4.28
N LEU A 124 14.78 1.60 3.31
CA LEU A 124 13.79 0.53 3.20
C LEU A 124 14.41 -0.66 2.49
N ARG A 125 14.70 -1.72 3.23
CA ARG A 125 15.17 -2.99 2.65
C ARG A 125 13.97 -3.90 2.38
N LEU A 126 13.68 -4.13 1.10
CA LEU A 126 12.66 -5.09 0.70
C LEU A 126 13.08 -6.51 1.07
N THR A 127 12.19 -7.25 1.71
CA THR A 127 12.41 -8.63 2.15
C THR A 127 11.54 -9.62 1.41
N ARG A 128 10.35 -9.19 0.94
CA ARG A 128 9.42 -10.06 0.22
C ARG A 128 8.57 -9.27 -0.75
N THR A 129 8.31 -9.84 -1.93
CA THR A 129 7.31 -9.32 -2.86
C THR A 129 6.20 -10.34 -3.04
N ARG A 130 4.95 -9.90 -2.93
CA ARG A 130 3.78 -10.68 -3.36
C ARG A 130 3.30 -10.12 -4.70
N ASN A 131 3.19 -11.00 -5.68
CA ASN A 131 2.65 -10.69 -6.99
C ASN A 131 1.19 -11.15 -7.03
N LEU A 132 0.30 -10.21 -7.28
CA LEU A 132 -1.12 -10.47 -7.50
C LEU A 132 -1.37 -10.13 -8.97
N ASP A 133 -1.75 -11.11 -9.76
CA ASP A 133 -2.01 -10.97 -11.19
C ASP A 133 -3.47 -11.33 -11.45
N SER A 134 -4.15 -10.49 -12.23
CA SER A 134 -5.54 -10.71 -12.63
C SER A 134 -5.64 -10.81 -14.14
N SER A 135 -6.08 -11.97 -14.61
CA SER A 135 -6.44 -12.22 -16.01
C SER A 135 -7.95 -12.05 -16.29
N GLY A 136 -8.75 -11.66 -15.28
CA GLY A 136 -10.22 -11.61 -15.34
C GLY A 136 -10.87 -11.10 -14.05
N PRO A 137 -12.21 -11.05 -13.95
CA PRO A 137 -12.94 -10.44 -12.84
C PRO A 137 -12.89 -11.25 -11.53
N ASP A 138 -12.40 -12.49 -11.55
CA ASP A 138 -12.27 -13.34 -10.37
C ASP A 138 -11.27 -12.75 -9.35
N VAL A 139 -11.53 -13.03 -8.06
CA VAL A 139 -10.70 -12.60 -6.92
C VAL A 139 -9.23 -13.01 -7.12
N TRP A 140 -8.32 -12.11 -6.73
CA TRP A 140 -6.86 -12.26 -6.86
C TRP A 140 -6.37 -13.67 -6.55
N ARG A 141 -5.86 -14.37 -7.58
CA ARG A 141 -5.05 -15.58 -7.38
C ARG A 141 -3.61 -15.12 -7.20
N ALA A 142 -3.00 -15.47 -6.07
CA ALA A 142 -1.56 -15.30 -5.89
C ALA A 142 -0.84 -16.23 -6.88
N GLY A 143 -0.45 -15.71 -8.03
CA GLY A 143 0.11 -16.49 -9.13
C GLY A 143 1.52 -16.05 -9.45
N ARG A 144 2.50 -16.89 -9.15
CA ARG A 144 3.65 -17.05 -10.04
C ARG A 144 4.09 -18.51 -9.99
N ARG A 145 3.74 -19.29 -11.02
CA ARG A 145 4.45 -20.55 -11.28
C ARG A 145 5.75 -20.15 -11.97
N PHE A 146 6.88 -20.41 -11.34
CA PHE A 146 8.13 -20.45 -12.07
C PHE A 146 8.06 -21.72 -12.93
N SER A 147 8.11 -21.57 -14.25
CA SER A 147 8.56 -22.68 -15.09
C SER A 147 10.06 -22.78 -14.85
N ASP A 148 10.52 -23.91 -14.32
CA ASP A 148 11.94 -24.22 -14.25
C ASP A 148 12.51 -24.08 -15.67
N ALA A 149 13.45 -23.16 -15.84
CA ALA A 149 14.25 -23.09 -17.06
C ALA A 149 15.27 -24.23 -16.98
N HIS A 150 15.17 -25.16 -17.94
CA HIS A 150 16.21 -26.13 -18.25
C HIS A 150 17.47 -25.45 -18.81
#